data_AF-A0A841J0G5-F1
#
_entry.id   AF-A0A841J0G5-F1
#
_cell.length_a   1.000
_cell.length_b   1.000
_cell.length_c   1.000
_cell.angle_alpha   90.00
_cell.angle_beta   90.00
_cell.angle_gamma   90.00
#
_symmetry.space_group_name_H-M   'P 1'
#
loop_
_entity.id
_entity.type
_entity.pdbx_description
1 polymer ?
#
loop_
_entity_poly.entity_id
_entity_poly.type
_entity_poly.pdbx_seq_one_letter_code
_entity_poly.pdbx_strand_id
1 'polypeptide(L)'
;MATMMREFAQVREPVGLDDLIEALTQLRAALPEGAEADVRFKGDDVFGRQICISWLREQTAEEAELDARYTAASATSLSLAA
;
A
#
# COMPACT_ATOMS: atom_id res chain seq x y z
N MET A 1 11.11 -5.24 -17.17
CA MET A 1 10.27 -4.05 -16.95
C MET A 1 9.91 -4.08 -15.48
N ALA A 2 10.37 -3.13 -14.66
CA ALA A 2 10.10 -3.17 -13.23
C ALA A 2 8.63 -2.81 -12.99
N THR A 3 7.87 -3.75 -12.43
CA THR A 3 6.50 -3.50 -12.03
C THR A 3 6.55 -2.67 -10.75
N MET A 4 6.04 -1.43 -10.80
CA MET A 4 5.91 -0.62 -9.59
C MET A 4 4.63 -0.99 -8.87
N MET A 5 4.75 -1.31 -7.58
CA MET A 5 3.63 -1.62 -6.72
C MET A 5 3.28 -0.40 -5.88
N ARG A 6 1.98 -0.08 -5.81
CA ARG A 6 1.49 1.00 -4.95
C ARG A 6 1.02 0.41 -3.64
N GLU A 7 1.63 0.84 -2.56
CA GLU A 7 1.22 0.47 -1.20
C GLU A 7 0.46 1.60 -0.53
N PHE A 8 -0.34 1.23 0.47
CA PHE A 8 -1.22 2.14 1.18
C PHE A 8 -1.22 1.82 2.67
N ALA A 9 -0.94 2.82 3.50
CA ALA A 9 -1.17 2.78 4.95
C ALA A 9 -2.35 3.69 5.30
N GLN A 10 -3.16 3.26 6.26
CA GLN A 10 -4.29 4.03 6.78
C GLN A 10 -4.19 4.12 8.30
N VAL A 11 -4.25 5.34 8.82
CA VAL A 11 -4.37 5.60 10.26
C VAL A 11 -5.79 6.13 10.50
N ARG A 12 -6.63 5.36 11.20
CA ARG A 12 -8.04 5.70 11.47
C ARG A 12 -8.21 6.17 12.91
N GLU A 13 -8.83 7.35 13.07
CA GLU A 13 -9.41 7.83 14.34
C GLU A 13 -8.41 7.99 15.52
N PRO A 14 -8.75 8.76 16.59
CA PRO A 14 -7.75 9.53 17.31
C PRO A 14 -6.92 8.67 18.25
N VAL A 15 -5.75 8.28 17.76
CA VAL A 15 -4.54 8.09 18.55
C VAL A 15 -4.12 9.45 19.12
N GLY A 16 -3.56 9.49 20.33
CA GLY A 16 -3.00 10.73 20.89
C GLY A 16 -1.96 11.32 19.94
N LEU A 17 -1.65 12.62 20.06
CA LEU A 17 -0.66 13.26 19.19
C LEU A 17 0.68 12.48 19.19
N ASP A 18 1.10 12.01 20.35
CA ASP A 18 2.31 11.18 20.52
C ASP A 18 2.22 9.85 19.76
N ASP A 19 1.11 9.12 19.90
CA ASP A 19 0.89 7.85 19.19
C ASP A 19 0.86 8.05 17.67
N LEU A 20 0.28 9.16 17.21
CA LEU A 20 0.27 9.50 15.79
C LEU A 20 1.68 9.79 15.28
N ILE A 21 2.47 10.56 16.04
CA ILE A 21 3.87 10.85 15.70
C ILE A 21 4.68 9.55 15.65
N GLU A 22 4.47 8.64 16.61
CA GLU A 22 5.15 7.34 16.65
C GLU A 22 4.80 6.50 15.42
N ALA A 23 3.50 6.36 15.10
CA ALA A 23 3.05 5.60 13.95
C ALA A 23 3.60 6.16 12.63
N LEU A 24 3.61 7.48 12.45
CA LEU A 24 4.17 8.13 11.27
C LEU A 24 5.70 7.97 11.19
N THR A 25 6.39 7.98 12.34
CA THR A 25 7.85 7.78 12.41
C THR A 25 8.22 6.34 12.03
N GLN A 26 7.47 5.36 12.53
CA GLN A 26 7.64 3.95 12.15
C GLN A 26 7.38 3.74 10.66
N LEU A 27 6.30 4.34 10.12
CA LEU A 27 6.01 4.26 8.69
C LEU A 27 7.12 4.89 7.85
N ARG A 28 7.66 6.04 8.28
CA ARG A 28 8.82 6.67 7.62
C ARG A 28 10.06 5.79 7.63
N ALA A 29 10.32 5.08 8.73
CA ALA A 29 11.45 4.17 8.83
C ALA A 29 11.29 2.92 7.92
N ALA A 30 10.04 2.53 7.63
CA ALA A 30 9.72 1.40 6.76
C ALA A 30 9.69 1.77 5.25
N LEU A 31 9.67 3.06 4.91
CA LEU A 31 9.63 3.52 3.52
C LEU A 31 11.00 3.34 2.84
N PRO A 32 11.05 2.84 1.59
CA PRO A 32 12.29 2.73 0.84
C PRO A 32 12.87 4.11 0.48
N GLU A 33 14.19 4.21 0.38
CA GLU A 33 14.87 5.46 -0.01
C GLU A 33 14.37 5.96 -1.37
N GLY A 34 13.95 7.22 -1.43
CA GLY A 34 13.44 7.85 -2.64
C GLY A 34 11.98 7.52 -2.99
N ALA A 35 11.23 6.83 -2.12
CA ALA A 35 9.81 6.61 -2.32
C ALA A 35 9.03 7.94 -2.29
N GLU A 36 8.38 8.28 -3.41
CA GLU A 36 7.45 9.42 -3.47
C GLU A 36 6.15 9.04 -2.74
N ALA A 37 6.10 9.33 -1.44
CA ALA A 37 4.92 9.11 -0.61
C ALA A 37 3.92 10.29 -0.72
N ASP A 38 2.67 10.00 -1.04
CA ASP A 38 1.52 10.91 -1.08
C ASP A 38 0.68 10.75 0.20
N VAL A 39 0.37 11.86 0.87
CA VAL A 39 -0.44 11.88 2.11
C VAL A 39 -1.76 12.60 1.85
N ARG A 40 -2.88 11.94 2.18
CA ARG A 40 -4.22 12.51 2.08
C ARG A 40 -5.00 12.33 3.36
N PHE A 41 -5.67 13.39 3.78
CA PHE A 41 -6.68 13.33 4.83
C PHE A 41 -8.02 13.00 4.18
N LYS A 42 -8.70 11.99 4.71
CA LYS A 42 -10.04 11.58 4.30
C LYS A 42 -10.94 11.50 5.53
N GLY A 43 -12.25 11.54 5.29
CA GLY A 43 -13.24 11.43 6.35
C GLY A 43 -13.62 12.78 6.95
N ASP A 44 -14.55 12.73 7.88
CA ASP A 44 -15.24 13.88 8.46
C ASP A 44 -15.65 13.54 9.90
N ASP A 45 -16.21 14.50 10.64
CA ASP A 45 -16.65 14.31 12.03
C ASP A 45 -17.80 13.30 12.16
N VAL A 46 -18.50 12.97 11.07
CA VAL A 46 -19.57 11.96 11.05
C VAL A 46 -19.06 10.52 10.87
N PHE A 47 -18.01 10.33 10.05
CA PHE A 47 -17.51 9.01 9.66
C PHE A 47 -16.13 8.68 10.23
N GLY A 48 -15.55 9.59 11.03
CA GLY A 48 -14.17 9.52 11.50
C GLY A 48 -13.20 10.14 10.51
N ARG A 49 -12.15 10.79 11.03
CA ARG A 49 -11.03 11.33 10.24
C ARG A 49 -9.94 10.26 10.11
N GLN A 50 -9.41 10.09 8.90
CA GLN A 50 -8.35 9.13 8.60
C GLN A 50 -7.24 9.76 7.75
N ILE A 51 -6.01 9.34 8.02
CA ILE A 51 -4.85 9.70 7.21
C ILE A 51 -4.54 8.52 6.31
N CYS A 52 -4.58 8.73 5.01
CA CYS A 52 -4.19 7.77 3.99
C CYS A 52 -2.82 8.16 3.44
N ILE A 53 -1.85 7.24 3.52
CA ILE A 53 -0.50 7.45 3.02
C ILE A 53 -0.27 6.40 1.94
N SER A 54 0.14 6.82 0.76
CA SER A 54 0.34 5.94 -0.40
C SER A 54 1.74 6.15 -0.96
N TRP A 55 2.45 5.09 -1.33
CA TRP A 55 3.77 5.23 -1.95
C TRP A 55 3.96 4.20 -3.06
N LEU A 56 4.86 4.52 -3.99
CA LEU A 56 5.30 3.58 -5.02
C LEU A 56 6.60 2.93 -4.56
N ARG A 57 6.66 1.61 -4.64
CA ARG A 57 7.88 0.83 -4.45
C ARG A 57 8.07 -0.14 -5.60
N GLU A 58 9.32 -0.56 -5.82
CA GLU A 58 9.60 -1.67 -6.71
C GLU A 58 9.02 -2.96 -6.11
N GLN A 59 8.42 -3.79 -6.97
CA GLN A 59 7.92 -5.10 -6.58
C GLN A 59 9.09 -5.98 -6.12
N THR A 60 8.93 -6.68 -4.99
CA THR A 60 9.95 -7.62 -4.52
C THR A 60 9.96 -8.88 -5.39
N ALA A 61 11.09 -9.61 -5.41
CA ALA A 61 11.25 -10.80 -6.25
C ALA A 61 10.22 -11.91 -5.93
N GLU A 62 9.84 -12.05 -4.67
CA GLU A 62 8.83 -13.02 -4.22
C GLU A 62 7.42 -12.64 -4.72
N GLU A 63 7.08 -11.35 -4.71
CA GLU A 63 5.80 -10.86 -5.22
C GLU A 63 5.72 -10.99 -6.75
N ALA A 64 6.84 -10.83 -7.46
CA ALA A 64 6.91 -11.05 -8.90
C ALA A 64 6.72 -12.52 -9.29
N GLU A 65 7.24 -13.46 -8.48
CA GLU A 65 7.02 -14.90 -8.70
C GLU A 65 5.56 -15.30 -8.44
N LEU A 66 4.94 -14.74 -7.38
CA LEU A 66 3.52 -14.94 -7.09
C LEU A 66 2.63 -14.34 -8.18
N ASP A 67 2.94 -13.13 -8.66
CA ASP A 67 2.21 -12.50 -9.77
C ASP A 67 2.28 -13.35 -11.04
N ALA A 68 3.47 -13.86 -11.39
CA ALA A 68 3.64 -14.76 -12.53
C ALA A 68 2.80 -16.04 -12.38
N ARG A 69 2.74 -16.60 -11.17
CA ARG A 69 1.96 -17.82 -10.88
C ARG A 69 0.45 -17.58 -10.99
N TYR A 70 -0.06 -16.47 -10.47
CA TYR A 70 -1.49 -16.15 -10.51
C TYR A 70 -1.93 -15.64 -11.89
N THR A 71 -1.11 -14.86 -12.58
CA THR A 71 -1.37 -14.45 -13.97
C THR A 71 -1.43 -15.66 -14.89
N ALA A 72 -0.51 -16.62 -14.74
CA ALA A 72 -0.56 -17.87 -15.49
C ALA A 72 -1.82 -18.69 -15.18
N ALA A 73 -2.17 -18.83 -13.90
CA ALA A 73 -3.39 -19.55 -13.49
C ALA A 73 -4.67 -18.88 -14.03
N SER A 74 -4.73 -17.54 -14.01
CA SER A 74 -5.87 -16.77 -14.51
C SER A 74 -6.01 -16.91 -16.03
N ALA A 75 -4.90 -16.90 -16.78
CA ALA A 75 -4.90 -17.14 -18.23
C ALA A 75 -5.36 -18.56 -18.59
N THR A 76 -4.93 -19.58 -17.83
CA THR A 76 -5.39 -20.97 -18.02
C THR A 76 -6.89 -21.11 -17.72
N SER A 77 -7.40 -20.48 -16.66
CA SER A 77 -8.83 -20.53 -16.34
C SER A 77 -9.70 -19.85 -17.40
N LEU A 78 -9.24 -18.77 -18.03
CA LEU A 78 -9.97 -18.12 -19.12
C LEU A 78 -9.98 -18.98 -20.40
N SER A 79 -8.87 -19.68 -20.68
CA SER A 79 -8.74 -20.55 -21.84
C SER A 79 -9.54 -21.85 -21.74
N LEU A 80 -9.88 -22.31 -20.53
CA LEU A 80 -10.68 -23.52 -20.32
C LEU A 80 -12.20 -23.23 -20.35
N ALA A 81 -12.58 -21.95 -20.26
CA ALA A 81 -13.97 -21.50 -20.29
C ALA A 81 -14.44 -21.01 -21.68
N ALA A 82 -13.59 -21.11 -22.70
CA ALA A 82 -13.85 -20.74 -24.10
C ALA A 82 -13.85 -21.98 -25.00
#